data_AF-A0A1H3L597-F1
#
_entry.id   AF-A0A1H3L597-F1
#
_cell.length_a   1.000
_cell.length_b   1.000
_cell.length_c   1.000
_cell.angle_alpha   90.00
_cell.angle_beta   90.00
_cell.angle_gamma   90.00
#
_symmetry.space_group_name_H-M   'P 1'
#
loop_
_entity.id
_entity.type
_entity.pdbx_description
1 polymer ?
#
loop_
_entity_poly.entity_id
_entity_poly.type
_entity_poly.pdbx_seq_one_letter_code
_entity_poly.pdbx_strand_id
1 'polypeptide(L)' 'MWGLKLAVCILFDLIDFTLGRTLFIIPFGGELIGCALCAAMFGPSGLLYGLEALDVTEQIDGFIPTATIIALMNRPKSDK' A
#
# COMPACT_ATOMS: atom_id res chain seq x y z
N MET A 1 -15.52 6.53 -6.61
CA MET A 1 -15.71 5.80 -5.32
C MET A 1 -14.42 5.82 -4.50
N TRP A 2 -14.00 6.98 -3.99
CA TRP A 2 -12.74 7.08 -3.24
C TRP A 2 -12.79 6.33 -1.90
N GLY A 3 -13.92 6.41 -1.17
CA GLY A 3 -14.07 5.72 0.11
C GLY A 3 -13.89 4.20 0.03
N LEU A 4 -14.32 3.57 -1.07
CA LEU A 4 -14.07 2.14 -1.29
C LEU A 4 -12.57 1.85 -1.50
N LYS A 5 -11.89 2.68 -2.30
CA LYS A 5 -10.44 2.57 -2.49
C LYS A 5 -9.69 2.73 -1.16
N LEU A 6 -10.09 3.69 -0.34
CA LEU A 6 -9.54 3.88 1.01
C LEU A 6 -9.77 2.64 1.88
N ALA A 7 -10.98 2.08 1.90
CA ALA A 7 -11.26 0.89 2.69
C ALA A 7 -10.42 -0.33 2.27
N VAL A 8 -10.22 -0.50 0.95
CA VAL A 8 -9.34 -1.55 0.40
C VAL A 8 -7.89 -1.32 0.85
N CYS A 9 -7.38 -0.09 0.79
CA CYS A 9 -6.03 0.24 1.24
C CYS A 9 -5.83 -0.04 2.73
N ILE A 10 -6.80 0.35 3.57
CA ILE A 10 -6.74 0.07 5.02
C ILE A 10 -6.72 -1.44 5.28
N LEU A 11 -7.57 -2.20 4.58
CA LEU A 11 -7.58 -3.65 4.73
C LEU A 11 -6.26 -4.28 4.27
N PHE A 12 -5.70 -3.79 3.17
CA PHE A 12 -4.42 -4.25 2.65
C PHE A 12 -3.29 -4.00 3.65
N ASP A 13 -3.15 -2.77 4.18
CA ASP A 13 -2.13 -2.44 5.18
C ASP A 13 -2.30 -3.27 6.46
N LEU A 14 -3.53 -3.60 6.88
CA LEU A 14 -3.77 -4.48 8.04
C LEU A 14 -3.32 -5.92 7.77
N ILE A 15 -3.54 -6.43 6.56
CA ILE A 15 -3.05 -7.75 6.13
C ILE A 15 -1.53 -7.73 6.09
N ASP A 16 -0.94 -6.68 5.54
CA ASP A 16 0.51 -6.53 5.41
C ASP A 16 1.19 -6.47 6.79
N PHE A 17 0.66 -5.66 7.70
CA PHE A 17 1.12 -5.57 9.09
C PHE A 17 1.08 -6.90 9.85
N THR A 18 0.06 -7.74 9.59
CA THR A 18 -0.17 -8.98 10.36
C THR A 18 0.43 -10.21 9.73
N LEU A 19 0.48 -10.24 8.40
CA LEU A 19 0.78 -11.42 7.61
C LEU A 19 1.86 -11.19 6.56
N GLY A 20 2.32 -9.96 6.28
CA GLY A 20 3.30 -9.68 5.22
C GLY A 20 4.52 -10.60 5.30
N ARG A 21 5.12 -10.69 6.49
CA ARG A 21 6.28 -11.56 6.77
C ARG A 21 6.02 -13.08 6.71
N THR A 22 4.77 -13.51 6.75
CA THR A 22 4.39 -14.95 6.72
C THR A 22 3.72 -15.37 5.41
N LEU A 23 3.07 -14.45 4.70
CA LEU A 23 2.42 -14.67 3.41
C LEU A 23 3.40 -14.63 2.24
N PHE A 24 4.47 -13.84 2.34
CA PHE A 24 5.44 -13.66 1.26
C PHE A 24 6.75 -14.37 1.57
N ILE A 25 6.78 -15.69 1.34
CA ILE A 25 8.02 -16.52 1.37
C ILE A 25 9.03 -16.04 0.32
N ILE A 26 8.55 -15.30 -0.69
CA ILE A 26 9.33 -14.69 -1.76
C ILE A 26 9.65 -13.25 -1.34
N PRO A 27 10.94 -12.88 -1.20
CA PRO A 27 11.33 -11.50 -0.94
C PRO A 27 10.70 -10.55 -1.97
N PHE A 28 10.28 -9.37 -1.53
CA PHE A 28 9.63 -8.35 -2.39
C PHE A 28 8.23 -8.71 -2.92
N GLY A 29 7.64 -9.82 -2.48
CA GLY A 29 6.34 -10.29 -2.96
C GLY A 29 5.18 -9.38 -2.55
N GLY A 30 5.19 -8.91 -1.30
CA GLY A 30 4.20 -7.98 -0.76
C GLY A 30 4.25 -6.64 -1.46
N GLU A 31 5.46 -6.14 -1.69
CA GLU A 31 5.80 -4.83 -2.25
C GLU A 31 5.34 -4.77 -3.71
N LEU A 32 5.56 -5.85 -4.46
CA LEU A 32 5.12 -5.95 -5.84
C LEU A 32 3.58 -5.94 -5.93
N ILE A 33 2.90 -6.67 -5.04
CA ILE A 33 1.43 -6.70 -5.00
C ILE A 33 0.87 -5.35 -4.57
N GLY A 34 1.41 -4.76 -3.50
CA GLY A 34 1.00 -3.46 -2.98
C GLY A 34 1.22 -2.33 -3.99
N CYS A 35 2.35 -2.35 -4.69
CA CYS A 35 2.66 -1.41 -5.75
C CYS A 35 1.73 -1.58 -6.95
N ALA A 36 1.47 -2.81 -7.40
CA ALA A 36 0.51 -3.06 -8.48
C ALA A 36 -0.93 -2.63 -8.09
N LEU A 37 -1.36 -2.95 -6.86
CA LEU A 37 -2.66 -2.59 -6.31
C LEU A 37 -2.83 -1.07 -6.23
N CYS A 38 -1.86 -0.36 -5.65
CA CYS A 38 -1.88 1.10 -5.55
C CYS A 38 -1.80 1.76 -6.92
N ALA A 39 -0.96 1.26 -7.83
CA ALA A 39 -0.86 1.78 -9.19
C ALA A 39 -2.16 1.60 -9.98
N ALA A 40 -2.85 0.46 -9.82
CA ALA A 40 -4.15 0.23 -10.44
C ALA A 40 -5.23 1.18 -9.90
N MET A 41 -5.18 1.53 -8.60
CA MET A 41 -6.17 2.40 -7.97
C MET A 41 -5.91 3.89 -8.16
N PHE A 42 -4.65 4.32 -8.17
CA PHE A 42 -4.27 5.74 -8.11
C PHE A 42 -3.31 6.17 -9.24
N GLY A 43 -2.96 5.27 -10.16
CA GLY A 43 -2.07 5.58 -11.29
C GLY A 43 -0.61 5.74 -10.84
N PRO A 44 0.16 6.66 -11.44
CA PRO A 44 1.58 6.82 -11.13
C PRO A 44 1.89 7.13 -9.66
N SER A 45 0.98 7.79 -8.93
CA SER A 45 1.15 8.04 -7.50
C SER A 45 1.15 6.76 -6.66
N GLY A 46 0.54 5.69 -7.17
CA GLY A 46 0.55 4.38 -6.53
C GLY A 46 1.90 3.68 -6.59
N LEU A 47 2.80 4.08 -7.50
CA LEU A 47 4.17 3.55 -7.56
C LEU A 47 5.00 3.94 -6.33
N LEU A 48 4.56 4.93 -5.55
CA LEU A 48 5.19 5.28 -4.28
C LEU A 48 5.14 4.16 -3.24
N TYR A 49 4.26 3.16 -3.41
CA TYR A 49 4.27 1.96 -2.57
C TYR A 49 5.60 1.20 -2.67
N GLY A 50 6.28 1.25 -3.83
CA GLY A 50 7.58 0.62 -4.02
C GLY A 50 8.69 1.17 -3.11
N LEU A 51 8.44 2.22 -2.33
CA LEU A 51 9.34 2.68 -1.28
C LEU A 51 9.46 1.68 -0.12
N GLU A 52 8.45 0.84 0.13
CA GLU A 52 8.52 -0.24 1.12
C GLU A 52 9.68 -1.20 0.81
N ALA A 53 9.98 -1.42 -0.49
CA ALA A 53 11.10 -2.25 -0.92
C ALA A 53 12.50 -1.68 -0.55
N LEU A 54 12.59 -0.46 0.00
CA LEU A 54 13.83 0.06 0.57
C LEU A 54 14.15 -0.57 1.93
N ASP A 55 13.14 -1.07 2.64
CA ASP A 55 13.35 -1.88 3.83
C ASP A 55 13.63 -3.34 3.45
N VAL A 56 14.85 -3.57 2.96
CA VAL A 56 15.36 -4.89 2.59
C VAL A 56 15.39 -5.90 3.75
N THR A 57 15.14 -5.45 4.99
CA THR A 57 15.08 -6.31 6.18
C THR A 57 13.67 -6.70 6.57
N GLU A 58 12.66 -6.07 5.96
CA GLU A 58 11.23 -6.29 6.19
C GLU A 58 10.88 -6.12 7.69
N GLN A 59 11.60 -5.23 8.39
CA GLN A 59 11.43 -4.96 9.82
C GLN A 59 10.45 -3.82 10.09
N ILE A 60 10.41 -2.85 9.19
CA ILE A 60 9.58 -1.66 9.16
C ILE A 60 8.46 -1.83 8.11
N ASP A 61 8.70 -2.66 7.10
CA ASP A 61 7.66 -3.08 6.16
C ASP A 61 6.41 -3.63 6.90
N GLY A 62 5.25 -3.23 6.41
CA GLY A 62 3.94 -3.46 7.04
C GLY A 62 3.63 -2.57 8.26
N PHE A 63 4.59 -1.87 8.90
CA PHE A 63 4.30 -0.93 10.00
C PHE A 63 3.82 0.44 9.52
N ILE A 64 4.24 0.84 8.31
CA ILE A 64 3.81 2.08 7.70
C ILE A 64 2.58 1.75 6.85
N PRO A 65 1.41 2.38 7.08
CA PRO A 65 0.21 2.11 6.31
C PRO A 65 0.27 2.82 4.94
N THR A 66 1.22 2.39 4.10
CA THR A 66 1.61 3.09 2.88
C THR A 66 0.50 3.12 1.84
N ALA A 67 -0.29 2.06 1.69
CA ALA A 67 -1.43 2.08 0.77
C ALA A 67 -2.47 3.12 1.23
N THR A 68 -2.73 3.19 2.53
CA THR A 68 -3.67 4.15 3.13
C THR A 68 -3.18 5.59 2.95
N ILE A 69 -1.88 5.85 3.16
CA ILE A 69 -1.29 7.17 2.94
C ILE A 69 -1.46 7.60 1.48
N ILE A 70 -1.16 6.72 0.52
CA ILE A 70 -1.35 6.98 -0.91
C ILE A 70 -2.82 7.27 -1.21
N ALA A 71 -3.75 6.51 -0.64
CA ALA A 71 -5.19 6.76 -0.81
C ALA A 71 -5.60 8.14 -0.30
N LEU A 72 -5.10 8.55 0.87
CA LEU A 72 -5.34 9.88 1.45
C LEU A 72 -4.75 11.01 0.61
N MET A 73 -3.55 10.83 0.06
CA MET A 73 -2.92 11.80 -0.86
C MET A 73 -3.73 12.00 -2.15
N ASN A 74 -4.38 10.93 -2.63
CA ASN A 74 -5.23 10.95 -3.83
C ASN A 74 -6.71 11.22 -3.51
N ARG A 75 -7.01 11.78 -2.32
CA ARG A 75 -8.38 12.19 -1.98
C ARG A 75 -8.85 13.27 -2.97
N PRO A 76 -10.02 13.08 -3.63
CA PRO A 76 -10.60 14.13 -4.46
C PRO A 76 -10.78 15.40 -3.62
N LYS A 77 -10.38 16.54 -4.18
CA LYS A 77 -10.65 17.82 -3.53
C LYS A 77 -12.17 17.98 -3.44
N SER A 78 -12.64 18.43 -2.28
CA SER A 78 -14.02 18.88 -2.19
C SER A 78 -14.10 20.16 -3.00
N ASP A 79 -14.80 20.13 -4.13
CA ASP A 79 -15.16 21.35 -4.84
C ASP A 79 -15.96 22.21 -3.86
N LYS A 80 -15.37 23.33 -3.45
CA LYS A 80 -16.09 24.41 -2.79
C LYS A 80 -16.53 25.39 -3.86
#